data_AF-A0AAU3NWA3-F1
#
_entry.id   AF-A0AAU3NWA3-F1
#
_cell.length_a   1.000
_cell.length_b   1.000
_cell.length_c   1.000
_cell.angle_alpha   90.00
_cell.angle_beta   90.00
_cell.angle_gamma   90.00
#
_symmetry.space_group_name_H-M   'P 1'
#
loop_
_entity.id
_entity.type
_entity.pdbx_description
1 polymer ?
#
loop_
_entity_poly.entity_id
_entity_poly.type
_entity_poly.pdbx_seq_one_letter_code
_entity_poly.pdbx_strand_id
1 'polypeptide(L)'
;MAAGRFAPGHLGELTPVMPFELVDAVLSETRTVQRRLRDLPSRVGVYFLLAMCLFPEIGYRLVWDKLTVGLPGMVIVCPSTKALRDLRRRVGSAPVRALFEVLAGPLAQPTRPGVRFGPYRTVTFDGCSSIKVPDSERNRGWLGRCPHGGYPQVELMTLVETGTRAVIAAVFGPTREGETSYATRLLHHLGPEMLVLWDRGFDGNDFLAAVHATGAQVLGRISQRRRPPVLQALADSSYLSVIGGVPVRIIEARVSVTCIDGSNFEGTYRLATTLLDARAGLSIPAIVRRLARREFVDPFDQRPRSYGIPLAMRFGALWSGRRGGSVSASAGGGGRRCRGGRRTRRAARDRAGARVRVR
;
A
#
# COMPACT_ATOMS: atom_id res chain seq x y z
N MET A 1 -16.39 -26.30 7.11
CA MET A 1 -17.22 -25.10 6.90
C MET A 1 -17.97 -24.77 8.18
N ALA A 2 -18.26 -23.50 8.44
CA ALA A 2 -19.10 -23.13 9.58
C ALA A 2 -20.57 -23.47 9.30
N ALA A 3 -21.34 -23.81 10.33
CA ALA A 3 -22.75 -24.19 10.22
C ALA A 3 -23.71 -23.07 10.66
N GLY A 4 -24.97 -23.17 10.23
CA GLY A 4 -26.06 -22.28 10.65
C GLY A 4 -25.78 -20.80 10.35
N ARG A 5 -26.00 -19.92 11.33
CA ARG A 5 -25.83 -18.46 11.17
C ARG A 5 -24.40 -18.01 10.86
N PHE A 6 -23.41 -18.88 11.06
CA PHE A 6 -22.01 -18.61 10.72
C PHE A 6 -21.63 -19.10 9.32
N ALA A 7 -22.50 -19.85 8.63
CA ALA A 7 -22.20 -20.43 7.33
C ALA A 7 -21.69 -19.39 6.30
N PRO A 8 -22.23 -18.16 6.21
CA PRO A 8 -21.71 -17.14 5.29
C PRO A 8 -20.33 -16.57 5.66
N GLY A 9 -19.77 -16.92 6.82
CA GLY A 9 -18.52 -16.37 7.32
C GLY A 9 -17.29 -17.10 6.78
N HIS A 10 -17.09 -17.14 5.47
CA HIS A 10 -15.91 -17.73 4.82
C HIS A 10 -15.57 -17.00 3.51
N LEU A 11 -14.38 -17.20 2.95
CA LEU A 11 -13.93 -16.62 1.67
C LEU A 11 -13.33 -17.68 0.74
N GLY A 12 -13.92 -18.87 0.72
CA GLY A 12 -13.39 -20.00 -0.05
C GLY A 12 -11.93 -20.29 0.30
N GLU A 13 -11.07 -20.36 -0.71
CA GLU A 13 -9.61 -20.62 -0.60
C GLU A 13 -8.82 -19.56 0.19
N LEU A 14 -9.41 -18.40 0.51
CA LEU A 14 -8.77 -17.41 1.37
C LEU A 14 -9.04 -17.65 2.86
N THR A 15 -10.01 -18.50 3.19
CA THR A 15 -10.34 -18.85 4.58
C THR A 15 -9.16 -19.45 5.35
N PRO A 16 -8.30 -20.31 4.76
CA PRO A 16 -7.10 -20.81 5.45
C PRO A 16 -6.10 -19.72 5.85
N VAL A 17 -6.02 -18.60 5.11
CA VAL A 17 -5.16 -17.46 5.47
C VAL A 17 -5.72 -16.70 6.68
N MET A 18 -7.03 -16.75 6.87
CA MET A 18 -7.72 -16.10 7.97
C MET A 18 -8.72 -17.08 8.59
N PRO A 19 -8.22 -18.05 9.39
CA PRO A 19 -9.04 -19.11 9.95
C PRO A 19 -10.04 -18.55 10.96
N PHE A 20 -11.13 -19.28 11.22
CA PHE A 20 -12.23 -18.80 12.07
C PHE A 20 -11.76 -18.48 13.49
N GLU A 21 -10.84 -19.28 14.00
CA GLU A 21 -10.24 -19.19 15.32
C GLU A 21 -9.48 -17.86 15.48
N LEU A 22 -8.73 -17.46 14.44
CA LEU A 22 -8.04 -16.17 14.41
C LEU A 22 -9.05 -15.00 14.42
N VAL A 23 -10.09 -15.08 13.59
CA VAL A 23 -11.13 -14.04 13.54
C VAL A 23 -11.86 -13.92 14.88
N ASP A 24 -12.19 -15.05 15.52
CA ASP A 24 -12.86 -15.05 16.82
C ASP A 24 -11.98 -14.52 17.95
N ALA A 25 -10.70 -14.89 17.96
CA ALA A 25 -9.73 -14.38 18.93
C ALA A 25 -9.64 -12.85 18.83
N VAL A 26 -9.48 -12.32 17.62
CA VAL A 26 -9.41 -10.88 17.38
C VAL A 26 -10.73 -10.17 17.73
N LEU A 27 -11.88 -10.75 17.39
CA LEU A 27 -13.19 -10.18 17.78
C LEU A 27 -13.36 -10.12 19.30
N SER A 28 -12.83 -11.13 20.01
CA SER A 28 -12.88 -11.20 21.47
C SER A 28 -11.96 -10.16 22.11
N GLU A 29 -10.71 -10.06 21.66
CA GLU A 29 -9.72 -9.09 22.11
C GLU A 29 -10.22 -7.64 21.92
N THR A 30 -10.80 -7.37 20.76
CA THR A 30 -11.32 -6.05 20.41
C THR A 30 -12.73 -5.78 20.97
N ARG A 31 -13.30 -6.72 21.72
CA ARG A 31 -14.63 -6.64 22.36
C ARG A 31 -15.75 -6.33 21.37
N THR A 32 -15.67 -6.90 20.17
CA THR A 32 -16.62 -6.68 19.06
C THR A 32 -17.49 -7.90 18.76
N VAL A 33 -17.39 -8.95 19.57
CA VAL A 33 -18.34 -10.07 19.59
C VAL A 33 -19.75 -9.56 19.92
N GLN A 34 -20.75 -10.06 19.18
CA GLN A 34 -22.15 -9.73 19.44
C GLN A 34 -22.60 -10.18 20.84
N ARG A 35 -23.36 -9.34 21.56
CA ARG A 35 -23.97 -9.72 22.85
C ARG A 35 -25.05 -10.80 22.71
N ARG A 36 -25.78 -10.80 21.59
CA ARG A 36 -26.81 -11.79 21.26
C ARG A 36 -26.57 -12.30 19.85
N LEU A 37 -26.56 -13.62 19.69
CA LEU A 37 -26.44 -14.26 18.38
C LEU A 37 -27.75 -14.07 17.59
N ARG A 38 -27.68 -13.24 16.56
CA ARG A 38 -28.73 -13.02 15.55
C ARG A 38 -28.19 -13.39 14.17
N ASP A 39 -28.96 -13.14 13.13
CA ASP A 39 -28.71 -13.55 11.75
C ASP A 39 -27.41 -13.04 11.12
N LEU A 40 -26.81 -12.00 11.69
CA LEU A 40 -25.53 -11.45 11.24
C LEU A 40 -24.54 -11.45 12.42
N PRO A 41 -23.80 -12.54 12.66
CA PRO A 41 -22.72 -12.57 13.64
C PRO A 41 -21.54 -11.65 13.25
N SER A 42 -20.74 -11.21 14.21
CA SER A 42 -19.58 -10.35 13.93
C SER A 42 -18.51 -11.05 13.09
N ARG A 43 -18.32 -12.37 13.23
CA ARG A 43 -17.43 -13.18 12.37
C ARG A 43 -17.81 -13.06 10.90
N VAL A 44 -19.09 -13.27 10.59
CA VAL A 44 -19.64 -13.08 9.24
C VAL A 44 -19.42 -11.63 8.78
N GLY A 45 -19.58 -10.67 9.70
CA GLY A 45 -19.25 -9.27 9.44
C GLY A 45 -17.83 -9.07 8.94
N VAL A 46 -16.82 -9.66 9.59
CA VAL A 46 -15.41 -9.57 9.16
C VAL A 46 -15.23 -10.09 7.73
N TYR A 47 -15.72 -11.29 7.43
CA TYR A 47 -15.63 -11.85 6.07
C TYR A 47 -16.42 -11.03 5.04
N PHE A 48 -17.56 -10.47 5.42
CA PHE A 48 -18.30 -9.54 4.57
C PHE A 48 -17.50 -8.27 4.26
N LEU A 49 -16.75 -7.72 5.22
CA LEU A 49 -15.87 -6.56 4.98
C LEU A 49 -14.75 -6.88 4.00
N LEU A 50 -14.16 -8.06 4.12
CA LEU A 50 -13.11 -8.52 3.21
C LEU A 50 -13.66 -8.80 1.81
N ALA A 51 -14.87 -9.37 1.72
CA ALA A 51 -15.57 -9.55 0.45
C ALA A 51 -15.88 -8.20 -0.22
N MET A 52 -16.24 -7.16 0.55
CA MET A 52 -16.36 -5.80 0.01
C MET A 52 -15.04 -5.26 -0.57
N CYS A 53 -13.90 -5.68 -0.03
CA CYS A 53 -12.58 -5.32 -0.57
C CYS A 53 -12.23 -6.11 -1.85
N LEU A 54 -12.68 -7.37 -1.96
CA LEU A 54 -12.55 -8.19 -3.18
C LEU A 54 -13.44 -7.68 -4.31
N PHE A 55 -14.65 -7.22 -3.98
CA PHE A 55 -15.65 -6.78 -4.95
C PHE A 55 -16.03 -5.30 -4.72
N PRO A 56 -15.10 -4.35 -4.92
CA PRO A 56 -15.33 -2.95 -4.59
C PRO A 56 -16.34 -2.25 -5.51
N GLU A 57 -16.63 -2.83 -6.68
CA GLU A 57 -17.47 -2.23 -7.72
C GLU A 57 -18.97 -2.50 -7.54
N ILE A 58 -19.35 -3.36 -6.58
CA ILE A 58 -20.73 -3.82 -6.41
C ILE A 58 -21.30 -3.43 -5.06
N GLY A 59 -22.63 -3.31 -5.00
CA GLY A 59 -23.35 -2.94 -3.78
C GLY A 59 -23.37 -4.07 -2.74
N TYR A 60 -23.67 -3.71 -1.48
CA TYR A 60 -23.63 -4.63 -0.33
C TYR A 60 -24.43 -5.93 -0.52
N ARG A 61 -25.60 -5.85 -1.17
CA ARG A 61 -26.40 -7.04 -1.46
C ARG A 61 -25.70 -7.99 -2.43
N LEU A 62 -25.13 -7.47 -3.51
CA LEU A 62 -24.40 -8.30 -4.47
C LEU A 62 -23.12 -8.89 -3.88
N VAL A 63 -22.43 -8.16 -2.99
CA VAL A 63 -21.31 -8.72 -2.20
C VAL A 63 -21.80 -9.88 -1.32
N TRP A 64 -22.94 -9.71 -0.65
CA TRP A 64 -23.53 -10.78 0.16
C TRP A 64 -23.89 -12.00 -0.70
N ASP A 65 -24.54 -11.79 -1.84
CA ASP A 65 -24.90 -12.85 -2.78
C ASP A 65 -23.64 -13.60 -3.26
N LYS A 66 -22.54 -12.88 -3.55
CA LYS A 66 -21.23 -13.48 -3.89
C LYS A 66 -20.64 -14.30 -2.75
N LEU A 67 -20.81 -13.84 -1.50
CA LEU A 67 -20.32 -14.55 -0.31
C LEU A 67 -21.09 -15.84 -0.06
N THR A 68 -22.38 -15.88 -0.42
CA THR A 68 -23.28 -17.00 -0.08
C THR A 68 -23.57 -17.94 -1.25
N VAL A 69 -23.17 -17.61 -2.48
CA VAL A 69 -23.45 -18.40 -3.69
C VAL A 69 -22.94 -19.85 -3.60
N GLY A 70 -21.84 -20.07 -2.87
CA GLY A 70 -21.21 -21.38 -2.70
C GLY A 70 -21.84 -22.27 -1.61
N LEU A 71 -23.00 -21.90 -1.06
CA LEU A 71 -23.65 -22.59 0.05
C LEU A 71 -25.04 -23.15 -0.32
N PRO A 72 -25.15 -23.98 -1.39
CA PRO A 72 -26.43 -24.56 -1.80
C PRO A 72 -27.00 -25.47 -0.71
N GLY A 73 -28.32 -25.47 -0.56
CA GLY A 73 -29.03 -26.30 0.43
C GLY A 73 -29.04 -25.78 1.87
N MET A 74 -28.35 -24.66 2.14
CA MET A 74 -28.40 -23.99 3.45
C MET A 74 -29.47 -22.88 3.46
N VAL A 75 -30.22 -22.77 4.56
CA VAL A 75 -31.13 -21.63 4.78
C VAL A 75 -30.30 -20.41 5.14
N ILE A 76 -30.03 -19.57 4.14
CA ILE A 76 -29.26 -18.33 4.29
C ILE A 76 -30.21 -17.15 4.38
N VAL A 77 -29.93 -16.27 5.33
CA VAL A 77 -30.69 -15.04 5.53
C VAL A 77 -30.47 -14.07 4.37
N CYS A 78 -31.52 -13.31 4.03
CA CYS A 78 -31.48 -12.25 3.02
C CYS A 78 -31.43 -10.87 3.72
N PRO A 79 -30.25 -10.40 4.18
CA PRO A 79 -30.15 -9.16 4.93
C PRO A 79 -30.43 -7.95 4.02
N SER A 80 -31.11 -6.95 4.59
CA SER A 80 -31.25 -5.66 3.91
C SER A 80 -29.91 -4.92 3.83
N THR A 81 -29.78 -4.00 2.87
CA THR A 81 -28.61 -3.09 2.78
C THR A 81 -28.38 -2.32 4.08
N LYS A 82 -29.45 -1.96 4.79
CA LYS A 82 -29.38 -1.33 6.12
C LYS A 82 -28.74 -2.27 7.14
N ALA A 83 -29.15 -3.53 7.19
CA ALA A 83 -28.61 -4.51 8.13
C ALA A 83 -27.11 -4.76 7.89
N LEU A 84 -26.68 -4.87 6.62
CA LEU A 84 -25.26 -5.03 6.26
C LEU A 84 -24.42 -3.79 6.61
N ARG A 85 -24.97 -2.58 6.39
CA ARG A 85 -24.33 -1.33 6.81
C ARG A 85 -24.19 -1.26 8.33
N ASP A 86 -25.22 -1.65 9.07
CA ASP A 86 -25.23 -1.60 10.52
C ASP A 86 -24.31 -2.69 11.12
N LEU A 87 -24.20 -3.86 10.47
CA LEU A 87 -23.20 -4.89 10.77
C LEU A 87 -21.77 -4.33 10.64
N ARG A 88 -21.45 -3.69 9.50
CA ARG A 88 -20.15 -3.05 9.28
C ARG A 88 -19.82 -2.01 10.35
N ARG A 89 -20.81 -1.18 10.73
CA ARG A 89 -20.65 -0.18 11.80
C ARG A 89 -20.42 -0.82 13.17
N ARG A 90 -21.04 -1.97 13.44
CA ARG A 90 -20.89 -2.69 14.71
C ARG A 90 -19.54 -3.37 14.84
N VAL A 91 -19.06 -4.03 13.79
CA VAL A 91 -17.70 -4.63 13.76
C VAL A 91 -16.66 -3.54 13.93
N GLY A 92 -16.86 -2.39 13.27
CA GLY A 92 -15.90 -1.31 13.29
C GLY A 92 -14.58 -1.78 12.69
N SER A 93 -13.48 -1.29 13.25
CA SER A 93 -12.19 -1.38 12.60
C SER A 93 -11.06 -1.88 13.48
N ALA A 94 -11.25 -1.88 14.80
CA ALA A 94 -10.31 -2.51 15.71
C ALA A 94 -10.04 -3.98 15.33
N PRO A 95 -11.05 -4.81 14.97
CA PRO A 95 -10.80 -6.18 14.52
C PRO A 95 -9.98 -6.26 13.25
N VAL A 96 -10.23 -5.34 12.32
CA VAL A 96 -9.54 -5.30 11.04
C VAL A 96 -8.08 -4.90 11.22
N ARG A 97 -7.82 -3.94 12.11
CA ARG A 97 -6.46 -3.54 12.49
C ARG A 97 -5.70 -4.68 13.14
N ALA A 98 -6.29 -5.35 14.14
CA ALA A 98 -5.65 -6.46 14.82
C ALA A 98 -5.39 -7.66 13.88
N LEU A 99 -6.35 -7.98 12.98
CA LEU A 99 -6.13 -8.97 11.94
C LEU A 99 -4.97 -8.59 11.01
N PHE A 100 -4.88 -7.32 10.61
CA PHE A 100 -3.75 -6.83 9.83
C PHE A 100 -2.44 -6.98 10.60
N GLU A 101 -2.39 -6.58 11.87
CA GLU A 101 -1.17 -6.66 12.69
C GLU A 101 -0.68 -8.12 12.88
N VAL A 102 -1.60 -9.09 12.93
CA VAL A 102 -1.24 -10.52 12.98
C VAL A 102 -0.77 -11.06 11.62
N LEU A 103 -1.39 -10.63 10.52
CA LEU A 103 -1.12 -11.18 9.18
C LEU A 103 -0.02 -10.42 8.42
N ALA A 104 0.26 -9.18 8.80
CA ALA A 104 1.27 -8.35 8.17
C ALA A 104 2.66 -8.88 8.49
N GLY A 105 3.52 -8.88 7.48
CA GLY A 105 4.88 -9.37 7.61
C GLY A 105 5.43 -9.89 6.29
N PRO A 106 6.72 -10.24 6.25
CA PRO A 106 7.33 -10.84 5.08
C PRO A 106 6.72 -12.22 4.78
N LEU A 107 6.21 -12.42 3.56
CA LEU A 107 5.65 -13.71 3.14
C LEU A 107 6.66 -14.62 2.45
N ALA A 108 7.70 -14.05 1.84
CA ALA A 108 8.68 -14.87 1.15
C ALA A 108 9.59 -15.64 2.09
N GLN A 109 9.69 -16.94 1.83
CA GLN A 109 10.80 -17.76 2.32
C GLN A 109 12.14 -17.19 1.82
N PRO A 110 13.21 -17.24 2.62
CA PRO A 110 14.52 -16.71 2.22
C PRO A 110 15.07 -17.28 0.91
N THR A 111 14.70 -18.51 0.56
CA THR A 111 15.12 -19.23 -0.65
C THR A 111 14.35 -18.83 -1.90
N ARG A 112 13.27 -18.04 -1.79
CA ARG A 112 12.42 -17.67 -2.93
C ARG A 112 13.17 -16.74 -3.89
N PRO A 113 13.34 -17.11 -5.18
CA PRO A 113 14.02 -16.26 -6.15
C PRO A 113 13.40 -14.86 -6.27
N GLY A 114 14.24 -13.82 -6.33
CA GLY A 114 13.83 -12.43 -6.57
C GLY A 114 13.35 -11.64 -5.35
N VAL A 115 13.36 -12.24 -4.16
CA VAL A 115 12.98 -11.60 -2.88
C VAL A 115 14.17 -10.94 -2.21
N ARG A 116 15.33 -11.59 -2.30
CA ARG A 116 16.59 -11.12 -1.73
C ARG A 116 17.49 -10.47 -2.77
N PHE A 117 18.36 -9.58 -2.28
CA PHE A 117 19.49 -9.04 -3.00
C PHE A 117 20.75 -9.34 -2.18
N GLY A 118 21.52 -10.34 -2.61
CA GLY A 118 22.54 -10.94 -1.75
C GLY A 118 21.92 -11.51 -0.47
N PRO A 119 22.46 -11.20 0.73
CA PRO A 119 21.87 -11.65 1.99
C PRO A 119 20.61 -10.87 2.39
N TYR A 120 20.34 -9.72 1.76
CA TYR A 120 19.31 -8.79 2.26
C TYR A 120 17.93 -9.06 1.68
N ARG A 121 16.91 -9.07 2.54
CA ARG A 121 15.50 -8.99 2.11
C ARG A 121 15.22 -7.58 1.60
N THR A 122 14.69 -7.48 0.39
CA THR A 122 14.41 -6.16 -0.19
C THR A 122 13.02 -5.65 0.19
N VAL A 123 12.99 -4.43 0.70
CA VAL A 123 11.77 -3.76 1.14
C VAL A 123 11.71 -2.36 0.55
N THR A 124 10.53 -1.76 0.47
CA THR A 124 10.36 -0.39 -0.01
C THR A 124 9.23 0.30 0.74
N PHE A 125 9.33 1.62 0.85
CA PHE A 125 8.22 2.46 1.27
C PHE A 125 7.35 2.78 0.05
N ASP A 126 6.04 2.61 0.21
CA ASP A 126 5.05 2.85 -0.83
C ASP A 126 3.90 3.69 -0.25
N GLY A 127 3.83 4.93 -0.72
CA GLY A 127 2.91 5.96 -0.29
C GLY A 127 1.74 6.15 -1.26
N CYS A 128 0.55 6.36 -0.72
CA CYS A 128 -0.65 6.69 -1.49
C CYS A 128 -1.42 7.82 -0.80
N SER A 129 -1.31 9.03 -1.33
CA SER A 129 -2.02 10.22 -0.85
C SER A 129 -3.39 10.43 -1.48
N SER A 130 -3.78 9.58 -2.45
CA SER A 130 -4.99 9.78 -3.27
C SER A 130 -6.24 9.05 -2.78
N ILE A 131 -6.21 8.45 -1.59
CA ILE A 131 -7.33 7.67 -1.04
C ILE A 131 -8.42 8.62 -0.56
N LYS A 132 -9.48 8.75 -1.37
CA LYS A 132 -10.65 9.56 -1.03
C LYS A 132 -11.51 8.85 0.01
N VAL A 133 -11.96 9.59 1.02
CA VAL A 133 -12.91 9.11 2.02
C VAL A 133 -14.25 9.83 1.90
N PRO A 134 -15.35 9.25 2.43
CA PRO A 134 -16.65 9.90 2.40
C PRO A 134 -16.60 11.30 3.01
N ASP A 135 -17.27 12.24 2.36
CA ASP A 135 -17.38 13.61 2.82
C ASP A 135 -18.32 13.67 4.04
N SER A 136 -17.71 13.70 5.23
CA SER A 136 -18.42 13.84 6.49
C SER A 136 -17.67 14.83 7.36
N GLU A 137 -18.39 15.53 8.24
CA GLU A 137 -17.81 16.50 9.17
C GLU A 137 -16.66 15.90 9.98
N ARG A 138 -16.82 14.66 10.47
CA ARG A 138 -15.76 13.94 11.18
C ARG A 138 -14.49 13.75 10.33
N ASN A 139 -14.64 13.32 9.08
CA ASN A 139 -13.50 13.10 8.19
C ASN A 139 -12.83 14.43 7.82
N ARG A 140 -13.61 15.49 7.59
CA ARG A 140 -13.09 16.85 7.37
C ARG A 140 -12.33 17.38 8.58
N GLY A 141 -12.89 17.19 9.78
CA GLY A 141 -12.27 17.63 11.03
C GLY A 141 -10.91 16.97 11.29
N TRP A 142 -10.79 15.67 10.97
CA TRP A 142 -9.53 14.94 11.16
C TRP A 142 -8.51 15.14 10.03
N LEU A 143 -8.96 15.06 8.77
CA LEU A 143 -8.06 15.07 7.59
C LEU A 143 -7.74 16.48 7.09
N GLY A 144 -8.53 17.49 7.49
CA GLY A 144 -8.34 18.86 7.09
C GLY A 144 -8.90 19.18 5.70
N ARG A 145 -8.32 20.20 5.04
CA ARG A 145 -8.82 20.73 3.77
C ARG A 145 -8.66 19.70 2.65
N CYS A 146 -9.70 19.57 1.82
CA CYS A 146 -9.67 18.73 0.65
C CYS A 146 -8.77 19.37 -0.44
N PRO A 147 -7.75 18.67 -0.94
CA PRO A 147 -7.00 19.13 -2.11
C PRO A 147 -7.97 19.36 -3.28
N HIS A 148 -7.88 20.53 -3.93
CA HIS A 148 -8.64 20.90 -5.11
C HIS A 148 -10.19 20.86 -4.98
N GLY A 149 -10.74 21.09 -3.78
CA GLY A 149 -12.20 21.27 -3.60
C GLY A 149 -13.03 19.98 -3.71
N GLY A 150 -12.40 18.81 -3.51
CA GLY A 150 -13.05 17.50 -3.61
C GLY A 150 -13.41 16.86 -2.26
N TYR A 151 -13.35 15.52 -2.23
CA TYR A 151 -13.51 14.71 -1.02
C TYR A 151 -12.26 14.80 -0.13
N PRO A 152 -12.39 14.64 1.21
CA PRO A 152 -11.25 14.50 2.09
C PRO A 152 -10.39 13.30 1.66
N GLN A 153 -9.08 13.39 1.87
CA GLN A 153 -8.12 12.38 1.46
C GLN A 153 -7.32 11.90 2.67
N VAL A 154 -7.12 10.59 2.75
CA VAL A 154 -6.22 9.96 3.71
C VAL A 154 -4.97 9.52 2.97
N GLU A 155 -3.83 9.78 3.57
CA GLU A 155 -2.54 9.25 3.14
C GLU A 155 -2.31 7.89 3.78
N LEU A 156 -1.92 6.92 2.97
CA LEU A 156 -1.46 5.62 3.39
C LEU A 156 0.03 5.52 3.09
N MET A 157 0.83 5.18 4.08
CA MET A 157 2.21 4.76 3.89
C MET A 157 2.35 3.30 4.28
N THR A 158 3.01 2.53 3.44
CA THR A 158 3.29 1.12 3.73
C THR A 158 4.77 0.79 3.61
N LEU A 159 5.21 -0.15 4.43
CA LEU A 159 6.47 -0.86 4.24
C LEU A 159 6.11 -2.20 3.60
N VAL A 160 6.64 -2.46 2.41
CA VAL A 160 6.31 -3.67 1.64
C VAL A 160 7.56 -4.43 1.23
N GLU A 161 7.45 -5.75 1.20
CA GLU A 161 8.46 -6.60 0.58
C GLU A 161 8.38 -6.47 -0.94
N THR A 162 9.47 -6.08 -1.61
CA THR A 162 9.45 -5.82 -3.06
C THR A 162 9.19 -7.09 -3.89
N GLY A 163 9.62 -8.26 -3.39
CA GLY A 163 9.50 -9.53 -4.10
C GLY A 163 8.08 -10.11 -4.17
N THR A 164 7.36 -10.14 -3.04
CA THR A 164 5.99 -10.69 -2.96
C THR A 164 4.91 -9.64 -2.90
N ARG A 165 5.28 -8.38 -2.63
CA ARG A 165 4.38 -7.28 -2.29
C ARG A 165 3.58 -7.52 -1.01
N ALA A 166 4.07 -8.41 -0.15
CA ALA A 166 3.56 -8.54 1.20
C ALA A 166 3.72 -7.20 1.95
N VAL A 167 2.63 -6.74 2.56
CA VAL A 167 2.66 -5.57 3.42
C VAL A 167 3.22 -6.00 4.77
N ILE A 168 4.32 -5.38 5.18
CA ILE A 168 4.97 -5.61 6.47
C ILE A 168 4.32 -4.70 7.52
N ALA A 169 4.04 -3.45 7.15
CA ALA A 169 3.42 -2.49 8.04
C ALA A 169 2.72 -1.37 7.27
N ALA A 170 1.77 -0.69 7.91
CA ALA A 170 1.02 0.41 7.31
C ALA A 170 0.65 1.47 8.35
N VAL A 171 0.68 2.74 7.94
CA VAL A 171 0.18 3.88 8.72
C VAL A 171 -0.74 4.72 7.84
N PHE A 172 -1.79 5.26 8.45
CA PHE A 172 -2.75 6.17 7.81
C PHE A 172 -2.72 7.53 8.50
N GLY A 173 -2.96 8.61 7.75
CA GLY A 173 -3.21 9.91 8.34
C GLY A 173 -3.51 11.02 7.34
N PRO A 174 -3.54 12.30 7.79
CA PRO A 174 -3.75 13.45 6.93
C PRO A 174 -2.63 13.63 5.89
N THR A 175 -2.99 14.07 4.67
CA THR A 175 -2.04 14.27 3.55
C THR A 175 -1.07 15.44 3.73
N ARG A 176 -1.21 16.22 4.81
CA ARG A 176 -0.34 17.38 5.10
C ARG A 176 0.97 17.01 5.81
N GLU A 177 1.09 15.78 6.32
CA GLU A 177 2.28 15.35 7.08
C GLU A 177 3.41 14.89 6.17
N GLY A 178 3.08 14.39 4.96
CA GLY A 178 4.04 13.99 3.94
C GLY A 178 4.58 12.57 4.11
N GLU A 179 4.96 11.97 2.98
CA GLU A 179 5.33 10.56 2.89
C GLU A 179 6.51 10.18 3.79
N THR A 180 7.55 11.01 3.83
CA THR A 180 8.74 10.77 4.66
C THR A 180 8.42 10.76 6.16
N SER A 181 7.46 11.58 6.60
CA SER A 181 7.02 11.61 8.00
C SER A 181 6.35 10.28 8.40
N TYR A 182 5.47 9.75 7.53
CA TYR A 182 4.86 8.45 7.77
C TYR A 182 5.82 7.28 7.63
N ALA A 183 6.75 7.33 6.67
CA ALA A 183 7.78 6.30 6.53
C ALA A 183 8.68 6.23 7.78
N THR A 184 8.96 7.37 8.41
CA THR A 184 9.71 7.45 9.67
C THR A 184 9.02 6.67 10.79
N ARG A 185 7.67 6.67 10.83
CA ARG A 185 6.90 5.91 11.84
C ARG A 185 7.01 4.40 11.65
N LEU A 186 7.45 3.93 10.48
CA LEU A 186 7.58 2.51 10.14
C LEU A 186 9.02 1.98 10.29
N LEU A 187 9.99 2.82 10.66
CA LEU A 187 11.41 2.42 10.74
C LEU A 187 11.68 1.31 11.76
N HIS A 188 10.86 1.21 12.80
CA HIS A 188 11.00 0.15 13.82
C HIS A 188 10.74 -1.27 13.29
N HIS A 189 10.20 -1.40 12.06
CA HIS A 189 10.08 -2.69 11.37
C HIS A 189 11.32 -3.05 10.52
N LEU A 190 12.27 -2.12 10.37
CA LEU A 190 13.52 -2.38 9.67
C LEU A 190 14.52 -3.08 10.57
N GLY A 191 15.44 -3.82 9.95
CA GLY A 191 16.53 -4.48 10.65
C GLY A 191 17.72 -4.77 9.73
N PRO A 192 18.83 -5.30 10.27
CA PRO A 192 20.10 -5.47 9.55
C PRO A 192 20.02 -6.40 8.35
N GLU A 193 19.05 -7.31 8.34
CA GLU A 193 18.80 -8.24 7.24
C GLU A 193 18.01 -7.62 6.07
N MET A 194 17.72 -6.31 6.10
CA MET A 194 16.91 -5.64 5.09
C MET A 194 17.71 -4.67 4.22
N LEU A 195 17.33 -4.59 2.95
CA LEU A 195 17.77 -3.57 2.00
C LEU A 195 16.57 -2.72 1.58
N VAL A 196 16.54 -1.48 2.03
CA VAL A 196 15.50 -0.50 1.69
C VAL A 196 15.77 0.06 0.30
N LEU A 197 14.81 -0.16 -0.60
CA LEU A 197 14.77 0.42 -1.94
C LEU A 197 13.90 1.66 -1.92
N TRP A 198 14.41 2.80 -2.39
CA TRP A 198 13.60 4.01 -2.51
C TRP A 198 13.91 4.84 -3.76
N ASP A 199 12.97 5.70 -4.12
CA ASP A 199 13.19 6.73 -5.13
C ASP A 199 13.66 8.06 -4.52
N ARG A 200 13.83 9.04 -5.40
CA ARG A 200 14.28 10.40 -5.11
C ARG A 200 13.46 11.17 -4.07
N GLY A 201 12.23 10.76 -3.77
CA GLY A 201 11.37 11.41 -2.75
C GLY A 201 11.86 11.21 -1.32
N PHE A 202 12.66 10.18 -1.08
CA PHE A 202 13.20 9.83 0.24
C PHE A 202 14.67 10.22 0.41
N ASP A 203 15.19 11.14 -0.41
CA ASP A 203 16.62 11.47 -0.43
C ASP A 203 17.08 12.42 0.70
N GLY A 204 16.24 12.71 1.70
CA GLY A 204 16.55 13.59 2.83
C GLY A 204 17.66 13.04 3.76
N ASN A 205 18.50 13.93 4.28
CA ASN A 205 19.64 13.54 5.13
C ASN A 205 19.19 12.83 6.41
N ASP A 206 18.25 13.43 7.13
CA ASP A 206 17.76 12.89 8.41
C ASP A 206 17.05 11.56 8.23
N PHE A 207 16.33 11.38 7.12
CA PHE A 207 15.68 10.12 6.80
C PHE A 207 16.69 9.02 6.48
N LEU A 208 17.73 9.33 5.69
CA LEU A 208 18.82 8.40 5.43
C LEU A 208 19.54 7.98 6.72
N ALA A 209 19.85 8.94 7.60
CA ALA A 209 20.45 8.67 8.89
C ALA A 209 19.56 7.80 9.78
N ALA A 210 18.26 8.09 9.84
CA ALA A 210 17.30 7.33 10.63
C ALA A 210 17.14 5.90 10.11
N VAL A 211 17.10 5.68 8.79
CA VAL A 211 17.06 4.33 8.20
C VAL A 211 18.37 3.59 8.50
N HIS A 212 19.52 4.23 8.29
CA HIS A 212 20.82 3.62 8.57
C HIS A 212 20.98 3.22 10.05
N ALA A 213 20.45 4.03 10.98
CA ALA A 213 20.47 3.74 12.42
C ALA A 213 19.70 2.47 12.81
N THR A 214 18.77 1.98 11.97
CA THR A 214 18.10 0.68 12.18
C THR A 214 19.00 -0.53 11.87
N GLY A 215 20.20 -0.29 11.32
CA GLY A 215 21.10 -1.31 10.79
C GLY A 215 20.74 -1.78 9.37
N ALA A 216 19.57 -1.40 8.85
CA ALA A 216 19.18 -1.72 7.49
C ALA A 216 20.11 -1.07 6.47
N GLN A 217 20.32 -1.78 5.36
CA GLN A 217 21.02 -1.25 4.21
C GLN A 217 20.08 -0.40 3.36
N VAL A 218 20.63 0.56 2.63
CA VAL A 218 19.90 1.46 1.75
C VAL A 218 20.41 1.32 0.34
N LEU A 219 19.51 1.33 -0.63
CA LEU A 219 19.80 1.54 -2.03
C LEU A 219 18.70 2.38 -2.67
N GLY A 220 19.01 3.58 -3.11
CA GLY A 220 17.99 4.42 -3.73
C GLY A 220 18.51 5.53 -4.60
N ARG A 221 17.60 6.10 -5.40
CA ARG A 221 17.90 7.26 -6.23
C ARG A 221 18.01 8.50 -5.35
N ILE A 222 19.01 9.33 -5.62
CA ILE A 222 19.14 10.65 -5.00
C ILE A 222 18.98 11.74 -6.06
N SER A 223 18.59 12.94 -5.64
CA SER A 223 18.50 14.09 -6.53
C SER A 223 19.85 14.39 -7.20
N GLN A 224 19.84 14.57 -8.52
CA GLN A 224 21.05 14.98 -9.26
C GLN A 224 21.59 16.36 -8.83
N ARG A 225 20.76 17.17 -8.15
CA ARG A 225 21.18 18.46 -7.57
C ARG A 225 22.10 18.28 -6.37
N ARG A 226 22.07 17.14 -5.68
CA ARG A 226 22.99 16.84 -4.58
C ARG A 226 24.41 16.71 -5.13
N ARG A 227 25.37 17.29 -4.42
CA ARG A 227 26.81 17.23 -4.72
C ARG A 227 27.55 16.55 -3.57
N PRO A 228 27.36 15.22 -3.38
CA PRO A 228 28.07 14.50 -2.34
C PRO A 228 29.58 14.49 -2.66
N PRO A 229 30.47 14.68 -1.66
CA PRO A 229 31.92 14.77 -1.90
C PRO A 229 32.49 13.43 -2.36
N VAL A 230 33.45 13.45 -3.28
CA VAL A 230 34.18 12.24 -3.68
C VAL A 230 35.27 12.00 -2.65
N LEU A 231 35.11 10.98 -1.80
CA LEU A 231 36.12 10.62 -0.79
C LEU A 231 37.14 9.63 -1.35
N GLN A 232 36.66 8.62 -2.10
CA GLN A 232 37.52 7.62 -2.73
C GLN A 232 36.85 7.04 -3.98
N ALA A 233 37.54 7.10 -5.12
CA ALA A 233 37.09 6.41 -6.33
C ALA A 233 37.34 4.89 -6.23
N LEU A 234 36.42 4.09 -6.76
CA LEU A 234 36.50 2.64 -6.79
C LEU A 234 36.73 2.13 -8.22
N ALA A 235 37.22 0.89 -8.35
CA ALA A 235 37.60 0.30 -9.63
C ALA A 235 36.45 0.11 -10.63
N ASP A 236 35.20 0.12 -10.16
CA ASP A 236 34.01 -0.01 -11.00
C ASP A 236 33.33 1.33 -11.32
N SER A 237 34.09 2.43 -11.27
CA SER A 237 33.65 3.79 -11.59
C SER A 237 32.62 4.40 -10.63
N SER A 238 32.33 3.71 -9.53
CA SER A 238 31.61 4.29 -8.38
C SER A 238 32.59 4.97 -7.41
N TYR A 239 32.09 5.68 -6.41
CA TYR A 239 32.94 6.31 -5.38
C TYR A 239 32.31 6.29 -4.00
N LEU A 240 33.14 6.21 -2.96
CA LEU A 240 32.74 6.41 -1.58
C LEU A 240 32.53 7.89 -1.28
N SER A 241 31.53 8.16 -0.45
CA SER A 241 31.07 9.49 -0.09
C SER A 241 30.40 9.48 1.29
N VAL A 242 29.86 10.62 1.70
CA VAL A 242 29.08 10.80 2.92
C VAL A 242 27.88 11.70 2.65
N ILE A 243 26.71 11.32 3.16
CA ILE A 243 25.48 12.13 3.10
C ILE A 243 24.90 12.21 4.51
N GLY A 244 24.79 13.42 5.07
CA GLY A 244 24.23 13.60 6.41
C GLY A 244 24.97 12.81 7.50
N GLY A 245 26.28 12.62 7.36
CA GLY A 245 27.10 11.80 8.26
C GLY A 245 27.08 10.30 7.97
N VAL A 246 26.20 9.81 7.09
CA VAL A 246 26.13 8.39 6.72
C VAL A 246 27.14 8.09 5.61
N PRO A 247 28.06 7.13 5.80
CA PRO A 247 28.92 6.64 4.73
C PRO A 247 28.08 5.98 3.64
N VAL A 248 28.30 6.40 2.40
CA VAL A 248 27.59 5.85 1.24
C VAL A 248 28.55 5.64 0.09
N ARG A 249 28.15 4.76 -0.81
CA ARG A 249 28.74 4.59 -2.13
C ARG A 249 27.80 5.19 -3.16
N ILE A 250 28.33 6.06 -4.01
CA ILE A 250 27.59 6.72 -5.09
C ILE A 250 27.88 6.01 -6.40
N ILE A 251 26.81 5.70 -7.13
CA ILE A 251 26.84 5.03 -8.42
C ILE A 251 26.13 5.93 -9.42
N GLU A 252 26.84 6.32 -10.49
CA GLU A 252 26.24 6.98 -11.63
C GLU A 252 26.00 5.94 -12.73
N ALA A 253 24.76 5.81 -13.18
CA ALA A 253 24.37 4.80 -14.14
C ALA A 253 23.47 5.41 -15.22
N ARG A 254 23.69 5.00 -16.48
CA ARG A 254 22.73 5.28 -17.56
C ARG A 254 21.76 4.12 -17.67
N VAL A 255 20.48 4.43 -17.57
CA VAL A 255 19.38 3.47 -17.63
C VAL A 255 18.60 3.73 -18.90
N SER A 256 18.56 2.70 -19.76
CA SER A 256 17.70 2.70 -20.94
C SER A 256 16.61 1.66 -20.74
N VAL A 257 15.36 2.09 -20.75
CA VAL A 257 14.17 1.25 -20.60
C VAL A 257 13.46 1.16 -21.93
N THR A 258 13.36 -0.06 -22.47
CA THR A 258 12.57 -0.35 -23.67
C THR A 258 11.24 -0.94 -23.23
N CYS A 259 10.15 -0.24 -23.50
CA CYS A 259 8.78 -0.71 -23.28
C CYS A 259 8.34 -1.66 -24.42
N ILE A 260 7.28 -2.44 -24.17
CA ILE A 260 6.72 -3.39 -25.14
C ILE A 260 6.27 -2.70 -26.44
N ASP A 261 5.75 -1.48 -26.32
CA ASP A 261 5.30 -0.68 -27.46
C ASP A 261 6.44 -0.08 -28.29
N GLY A 262 7.69 -0.49 -28.03
CA GLY A 262 8.88 0.01 -28.71
C GLY A 262 9.35 1.38 -28.22
N SER A 263 8.65 2.01 -27.27
CA SER A 263 9.12 3.28 -26.69
C SER A 263 10.38 3.05 -25.85
N ASN A 264 11.37 3.92 -26.05
CA ASN A 264 12.63 3.91 -25.32
C ASN A 264 12.71 5.14 -24.44
N PHE A 265 13.03 4.94 -23.17
CA PHE A 265 13.32 5.98 -22.22
C PHE A 265 14.77 5.86 -21.79
N GLU A 266 15.55 6.92 -21.98
CA GLU A 266 16.90 7.00 -21.45
C GLU A 266 16.95 8.02 -20.32
N GLY A 267 17.61 7.64 -19.23
CA GLY A 267 17.78 8.49 -18.07
C GLY A 267 19.12 8.23 -17.40
N THR A 268 19.66 9.25 -16.73
CA THR A 268 20.85 9.09 -15.89
C THR A 268 20.41 9.03 -14.43
N TYR A 269 20.75 7.96 -13.74
CA TYR A 269 20.50 7.81 -12.31
C TYR A 269 21.76 8.07 -11.52
N ARG A 270 21.62 8.85 -10.44
CA ARG A 270 22.58 8.89 -9.35
C ARG A 270 21.98 8.10 -8.19
N LEU A 271 22.61 6.99 -7.85
CA LEU A 271 22.19 6.11 -6.78
C LEU A 271 23.12 6.29 -5.59
N ALA A 272 22.57 6.24 -4.39
CA ALA A 272 23.33 6.12 -3.15
C ALA A 272 23.02 4.77 -2.52
N THR A 273 24.04 4.10 -2.00
CA THR A 273 23.90 2.84 -1.27
C THR A 273 24.81 2.80 -0.06
N THR A 274 24.37 2.18 1.03
CA THR A 274 25.23 1.90 2.21
C THR A 274 26.05 0.62 2.03
N LEU A 275 25.87 -0.07 0.90
CA LEU A 275 26.69 -1.21 0.49
C LEU A 275 28.03 -0.70 -0.08
N LEU A 276 29.01 -0.52 0.81
CA LEU A 276 30.27 0.15 0.48
C LEU A 276 31.23 -0.72 -0.35
N ASP A 277 31.17 -2.05 -0.20
CA ASP A 277 32.07 -2.96 -0.89
C ASP A 277 31.63 -3.23 -2.33
N ALA A 278 32.44 -2.78 -3.29
CA ALA A 278 32.25 -3.05 -4.72
C ALA A 278 32.55 -4.50 -5.12
N ARG A 279 33.33 -5.23 -4.33
CA ARG A 279 33.80 -6.59 -4.64
C ARG A 279 32.88 -7.68 -4.09
N ALA A 280 31.99 -7.36 -3.14
CA ALA A 280 31.05 -8.31 -2.51
C ALA A 280 29.92 -8.84 -3.42
N GLY A 281 30.12 -8.91 -4.75
CA GLY A 281 29.15 -9.49 -5.68
C GLY A 281 27.93 -8.61 -6.01
N LEU A 282 27.90 -7.36 -5.55
CA LEU A 282 26.83 -6.40 -5.81
C LEU A 282 27.21 -5.48 -6.97
N SER A 283 27.32 -6.06 -8.16
CA SER A 283 27.70 -5.31 -9.37
C SER A 283 26.70 -4.19 -9.68
N ILE A 284 27.19 -3.07 -10.21
CA ILE A 284 26.35 -1.92 -10.62
C ILE A 284 25.15 -2.36 -11.48
N PRO A 285 25.29 -3.25 -12.49
CA PRO A 285 24.15 -3.73 -13.25
C PRO A 285 23.09 -4.45 -12.41
N ALA A 286 23.49 -5.21 -11.38
CA ALA A 286 22.54 -5.90 -10.49
C ALA A 286 21.78 -4.90 -9.61
N ILE A 287 22.49 -3.92 -9.05
CA ILE A 287 21.95 -2.81 -8.24
C ILE A 287 20.93 -2.01 -9.04
N VAL A 288 21.34 -1.54 -10.22
CA VAL A 288 20.50 -0.68 -11.06
C VAL A 288 19.31 -1.45 -11.62
N ARG A 289 19.47 -2.72 -12.05
CA ARG A 289 18.34 -3.56 -12.46
C ARG A 289 17.36 -3.79 -11.32
N ARG A 290 17.83 -3.96 -10.09
CA ARG A 290 16.94 -4.17 -8.94
C ARG A 290 16.06 -2.95 -8.70
N LEU A 291 16.66 -1.76 -8.69
CA LEU A 291 15.92 -0.51 -8.53
C LEU A 291 14.99 -0.23 -9.71
N ALA A 292 15.46 -0.42 -10.95
CA ALA A 292 14.66 -0.18 -12.14
C ALA A 292 13.46 -1.15 -12.28
N ARG A 293 13.56 -2.39 -11.77
CA ARG A 293 12.40 -3.29 -11.70
C ARG A 293 11.29 -2.73 -10.80
N ARG A 294 11.65 -2.07 -9.69
CA ARG A 294 10.70 -1.38 -8.81
C ARG A 294 10.00 -0.20 -9.49
N GLU A 295 10.67 0.54 -10.37
CA GLU A 295 10.07 1.70 -11.04
C GLU A 295 9.24 1.33 -12.30
N PHE A 296 9.71 0.39 -13.13
CA PHE A 296 9.17 0.20 -14.49
C PHE A 296 8.39 -1.09 -14.72
N VAL A 297 8.61 -2.12 -13.89
CA VAL A 297 7.95 -3.42 -14.05
C VAL A 297 6.84 -3.60 -13.02
N ASP A 298 6.91 -2.85 -11.93
CA ASP A 298 5.98 -2.93 -10.82
C ASP A 298 4.76 -2.00 -11.06
N PRO A 299 3.53 -2.55 -11.21
CA PRO A 299 2.37 -1.80 -11.71
C PRO A 299 1.80 -0.74 -10.76
N PHE A 300 2.42 -0.50 -9.60
CA PHE A 300 1.95 0.48 -8.62
C PHE A 300 2.35 1.91 -8.99
N ASP A 301 3.46 2.08 -9.72
CA ASP A 301 4.00 3.40 -10.10
C ASP A 301 3.35 3.97 -11.38
N GLN A 302 2.43 3.23 -12.02
CA GLN A 302 1.72 3.67 -13.22
C GLN A 302 0.26 4.07 -12.92
N ARG A 303 0.14 5.26 -12.31
CA ARG A 303 -1.01 6.20 -12.27
C ARG A 303 -1.88 6.21 -10.99
N PRO A 304 -2.15 7.40 -10.43
CA PRO A 304 -3.31 7.65 -9.58
C PRO A 304 -4.52 7.84 -10.50
N ARG A 305 -5.07 6.74 -11.02
CA ARG A 305 -6.43 6.73 -11.55
C ARG A 305 -7.06 5.48 -11.00
N SER A 306 -8.01 5.71 -10.09
CA SER A 306 -9.19 4.87 -9.82
C SER A 306 -9.16 3.55 -10.59
N TYR A 307 -9.15 2.44 -9.85
CA TYR A 307 -9.15 1.02 -10.28
C TYR A 307 -7.76 0.35 -10.19
N GLY A 308 -7.65 -0.62 -9.26
CA GLY A 308 -6.49 -1.52 -9.12
C GLY A 308 -5.53 -1.20 -7.97
N ILE A 309 -5.90 -1.56 -6.73
CA ILE A 309 -4.94 -1.68 -5.62
C ILE A 309 -5.22 -3.04 -4.94
N PRO A 310 -4.21 -3.87 -4.61
CA PRO A 310 -4.36 -5.17 -3.97
C PRO A 310 -5.09 -5.09 -2.63
N LEU A 311 -5.67 -6.23 -2.27
CA LEU A 311 -6.61 -6.48 -1.18
C LEU A 311 -6.25 -5.88 0.19
N ALA A 312 -4.97 -5.65 0.47
CA ALA A 312 -4.49 -5.13 1.76
C ALA A 312 -4.71 -3.61 1.96
N MET A 313 -4.97 -2.83 0.91
CA MET A 313 -4.89 -1.36 1.00
C MET A 313 -6.23 -0.61 0.89
N ARG A 314 -7.38 -1.31 0.90
CA ARG A 314 -8.70 -0.66 0.91
C ARG A 314 -9.38 -0.60 2.28
N PHE A 315 -8.59 -0.75 3.35
CA PHE A 315 -9.10 -0.63 4.74
C PHE A 315 -9.38 0.82 5.16
N GLY A 316 -8.88 1.83 4.44
CA GLY A 316 -8.99 3.26 4.82
C GLY A 316 -10.37 3.92 4.64
N ALA A 317 -11.33 3.34 3.92
CA ALA A 317 -12.60 4.01 3.58
C ALA A 317 -13.81 3.57 4.45
N LEU A 318 -13.59 2.79 5.51
CA LEU A 318 -14.66 2.14 6.26
C LEU A 318 -15.16 2.90 7.51
N TRP A 319 -14.71 4.13 7.74
CA TRP A 319 -14.73 4.73 9.07
C TRP A 319 -15.81 5.81 9.20
N SER A 320 -17.03 5.42 9.56
CA SER A 320 -18.00 6.32 10.20
C SER A 320 -19.13 5.56 10.94
N GLY A 321 -19.17 5.74 12.26
CA GLY A 321 -20.27 5.24 13.10
C GLY A 321 -20.27 5.79 14.52
N ARG A 322 -20.99 6.90 14.73
CA ARG A 322 -22.02 7.13 15.79
C ARG A 322 -22.66 8.51 15.56
N ARG A 323 -23.97 8.62 15.80
CA ARG A 323 -24.85 9.75 15.44
C ARG A 323 -25.18 10.64 16.65
N GLY A 324 -25.47 11.91 16.35
CA GLY A 324 -26.38 12.85 17.01
C GLY A 324 -26.30 14.13 16.17
N GLY A 325 -27.27 14.51 15.35
CA GLY A 325 -28.56 15.10 15.68
C GLY A 325 -29.10 15.78 14.41
N SER A 326 -30.41 15.91 14.31
CA SER A 326 -31.18 16.53 13.22
C SER A 326 -30.79 17.98 12.92
N VAL A 327 -30.89 18.42 11.66
CA VAL A 327 -31.61 19.65 11.21
C VAL A 327 -31.66 19.68 9.65
N SER A 328 -32.72 20.31 9.17
CA SER A 328 -33.36 20.40 7.85
C SER A 328 -32.52 20.87 6.65
N ALA A 329 -32.98 20.42 5.48
CA ALA A 329 -32.56 20.87 4.15
C ALA A 329 -33.23 22.19 3.73
N SER A 330 -32.52 22.98 2.91
CA SER A 330 -33.13 23.90 1.96
C SER A 330 -32.35 23.89 0.64
N ALA A 331 -33.08 23.73 -0.45
CA ALA A 331 -32.61 23.72 -1.82
C ALA A 331 -32.21 25.11 -2.31
N GLY A 332 -31.23 25.18 -3.22
CA GLY A 332 -30.89 26.38 -3.99
C GLY A 332 -30.18 25.98 -5.29
N GLY A 333 -30.92 26.01 -6.39
CA GLY A 333 -30.42 25.70 -7.73
C GLY A 333 -29.55 26.82 -8.31
N GLY A 334 -28.78 26.47 -9.33
CA GLY A 334 -27.95 27.44 -10.07
C GLY A 334 -27.07 26.76 -11.10
N GLY A 335 -27.66 26.29 -12.19
CA GLY A 335 -26.92 25.74 -13.32
C GLY A 335 -26.18 26.84 -14.10
N ARG A 336 -24.92 26.61 -14.44
CA ARG A 336 -24.27 27.21 -15.61
C ARG A 336 -23.39 26.18 -16.31
N ARG A 337 -23.75 25.92 -17.57
CA ARG A 337 -22.98 25.13 -18.54
C ARG A 337 -21.83 25.98 -19.07
N CYS A 338 -20.62 25.44 -19.05
CA CYS A 338 -19.53 25.92 -19.91
C CYS A 338 -19.03 24.75 -20.76
N ARG A 339 -19.26 24.87 -22.08
CA ARG A 339 -18.68 24.04 -23.14
C ARG A 339 -17.19 24.36 -23.27
N GLY A 340 -16.33 23.34 -23.33
CA GLY A 340 -14.90 23.49 -23.62
C GLY A 340 -14.37 22.21 -24.27
N GLY A 341 -13.74 22.37 -25.45
CA GLY A 341 -13.44 21.33 -26.43
C GLY A 341 -12.67 20.10 -25.94
N ARG A 342 -13.15 18.91 -26.32
CA ARG A 342 -12.43 17.64 -26.21
C ARG A 342 -11.39 17.55 -27.32
N ARG A 343 -10.11 17.80 -27.00
CA ARG A 343 -8.99 17.22 -27.74
C ARG A 343 -8.81 15.77 -27.28
N THR A 344 -9.15 14.84 -28.16
CA THR A 344 -8.99 13.39 -28.00
C THR A 344 -7.51 13.01 -27.98
N ARG A 345 -6.89 12.90 -26.80
CA ARG A 345 -5.64 12.15 -26.64
C ARG A 345 -5.97 10.69 -26.33
N ARG A 346 -5.76 9.83 -27.33
CA ARG A 346 -5.79 8.37 -27.28
C ARG A 346 -5.08 7.86 -26.02
N ALA A 347 -5.80 7.14 -25.18
CA ALA A 347 -5.27 6.48 -24.00
C ALA A 347 -4.54 5.20 -24.42
N ALA A 348 -3.22 5.14 -24.21
CA ALA A 348 -2.47 3.90 -24.25
C ALA A 348 -2.84 3.05 -23.01
N ARG A 349 -3.31 1.83 -23.27
CA ARG A 349 -3.66 0.76 -22.32
C ARG A 349 -2.45 -0.14 -22.04
N ASP A 350 -2.46 -0.72 -20.83
CA ASP A 350 -1.79 -1.93 -20.34
C ASP A 350 -0.30 -2.15 -20.65
N ARG A 351 0.55 -2.07 -19.60
CA ARG A 351 2.01 -2.27 -19.70
C ARG A 351 2.53 -3.15 -18.57
N ALA A 352 2.78 -4.43 -18.87
CA ALA A 352 3.62 -5.30 -18.05
C ALA A 352 4.65 -6.00 -18.98
N GLY A 353 5.91 -5.53 -18.94
CA GLY A 353 7.06 -6.18 -19.60
C GLY A 353 8.09 -5.24 -20.25
N ALA A 354 8.73 -4.36 -19.45
CA ALA A 354 9.84 -3.52 -19.95
C ALA A 354 11.21 -4.24 -19.82
N ARG A 355 12.10 -4.07 -20.81
CA ARG A 355 13.51 -4.50 -20.73
C ARG A 355 14.38 -3.34 -20.27
N VAL A 356 15.10 -3.53 -19.16
CA VAL A 356 16.04 -2.54 -18.62
C VAL A 356 17.46 -2.88 -19.05
N ARG A 357 18.13 -1.97 -19.76
CA ARG A 357 19.57 -2.00 -20.02
C ARG A 357 20.26 -0.98 -19.12
N VAL A 358 21.40 -1.38 -18.57
CA VAL A 358 22.25 -0.55 -17.71
C VAL A 358 23.60 -0.45 -18.41
N ARG A 359 24.09 0.77 -18.61
CA ARG A 359 25.42 1.06 -19.13
C ARG A 359 26.21 1.87 -18.11
#